data_AF-A0A060SEZ2-F1
#
_entry.id   AF-A0A060SEZ2-F1
#
_cell.length_a   1.000
_cell.length_b   1.000
_cell.length_c   1.000
_cell.angle_alpha   90.00
_cell.angle_beta   90.00
_cell.angle_gamma   90.00
#
_symmetry.space_group_name_H-M   'P 1'
#
loop_
_entity.id
_entity.type
_entity.pdbx_description
1 polymer ?
#
loop_
_entity_poly.entity_id
_entity_poly.type
_entity_poly.pdbx_seq_one_letter_code
_entity_poly.pdbx_strand_id
1 'polypeptide(L)'
;MANFDPPSTLKPTQVAVAMIHHGVAKHRTRADVMFFKADCTARTRTSDEQHDVTFGNLCGSLFFATVLTKYTGIISTAPYNEYAVTFALHKAAQPAWHEIFLRGIGCNWLVCVAIWQAAGARETISKVVALWIPIMIFVTCGYDHVVANMFSVPLGILFGADLTVAQYIRKSLIAAYLGNIVGALLVALPALYFYAPDYKPASILQEAEEGEALNNGPGAVDRNGSERSSNDKRGTEVYEVASKRSD
;
A
#
# COMPACT_ATOMS: atom_id res chain seq x y z
N MET A 1 27.95 -12.51 -47.16
CA MET A 1 27.15 -12.19 -45.97
C MET A 1 27.12 -13.42 -45.09
N ALA A 2 27.96 -13.47 -44.06
CA ALA A 2 27.97 -14.56 -43.09
C ALA A 2 26.84 -14.30 -42.08
N ASN A 3 25.90 -15.24 -42.00
CA ASN A 3 24.82 -15.25 -41.04
C ASN A 3 25.41 -15.71 -39.70
N PHE A 4 25.57 -14.80 -38.74
CA PHE A 4 26.17 -15.07 -37.44
C PHE A 4 25.18 -14.75 -36.33
N ASP A 5 24.15 -15.56 -36.21
CA ASP A 5 23.34 -15.62 -35.00
C ASP A 5 23.88 -16.77 -34.14
N PRO A 6 24.42 -16.52 -32.94
CA PRO A 6 24.79 -17.61 -32.03
C PRO A 6 23.51 -18.38 -31.64
N PRO A 7 23.54 -19.73 -31.61
CA PRO A 7 22.37 -20.51 -31.27
C PRO A 7 21.93 -20.18 -29.83
N SER A 8 20.63 -19.88 -29.67
CA SER A 8 19.99 -19.79 -28.37
C SER A 8 20.30 -21.07 -27.58
N THR A 9 21.07 -20.92 -26.50
CA THR A 9 21.68 -22.03 -25.74
C THR A 9 20.67 -22.85 -24.92
N LEU A 10 19.37 -22.57 -25.04
CA LEU A 10 18.30 -23.27 -24.33
C LEU A 10 17.27 -23.79 -25.33
N LYS A 11 16.90 -25.07 -25.20
CA LYS A 11 15.82 -25.65 -25.99
C LYS A 11 14.51 -24.90 -25.70
N PRO A 12 13.56 -24.81 -26.64
CA PRO A 12 12.29 -24.08 -26.44
C PRO A 12 11.53 -24.48 -25.16
N THR A 13 11.63 -25.75 -24.77
CA THR A 13 11.06 -26.27 -23.53
C THR A 13 11.74 -25.74 -22.26
N GLN A 14 13.07 -25.53 -22.30
CA GLN A 14 13.83 -24.95 -21.18
C GLN A 14 13.54 -23.46 -21.04
N VAL A 15 13.31 -22.75 -22.15
CA VAL A 15 12.88 -21.35 -22.12
C VAL A 15 11.47 -21.24 -21.53
N ALA A 16 10.54 -22.11 -21.92
CA ALA A 16 9.19 -22.13 -21.35
C ALA A 16 9.21 -22.41 -19.84
N VAL A 17 9.99 -23.40 -19.39
CA VAL A 17 10.16 -23.70 -17.96
C VAL A 17 10.82 -22.55 -17.22
N ALA A 18 11.85 -21.91 -17.80
CA ALA A 18 12.50 -20.74 -17.20
C ALA A 18 11.54 -19.53 -17.12
N MET A 19 10.69 -19.30 -18.12
CA MET A 19 9.67 -18.25 -18.10
C MET A 19 8.60 -18.53 -17.04
N ILE A 20 8.20 -19.79 -16.85
CA ILE A 20 7.29 -20.19 -15.78
C ILE A 20 7.96 -20.00 -14.42
N HIS A 21 9.20 -20.49 -14.23
CA HIS A 21 9.93 -20.34 -12.97
C HIS A 21 10.22 -18.88 -12.64
N HIS A 22 10.64 -18.07 -13.61
CA HIS A 22 10.83 -16.63 -13.43
C HIS A 22 9.51 -15.89 -13.24
N GLY A 23 8.42 -16.29 -13.90
CA GLY A 23 7.09 -15.71 -13.71
C GLY A 23 6.54 -15.99 -12.31
N VAL A 24 6.63 -17.24 -11.85
CA VAL A 24 6.20 -17.68 -10.51
C VAL A 24 7.10 -17.08 -9.44
N ALA A 25 8.43 -17.05 -9.62
CA ALA A 25 9.34 -16.38 -8.71
C ALA A 25 9.12 -14.87 -8.66
N LYS A 26 8.73 -14.24 -9.79
CA LYS A 26 8.44 -12.80 -9.87
C LYS A 26 7.18 -12.39 -9.12
N HIS A 27 6.19 -13.28 -9.03
CA HIS A 27 5.03 -13.08 -8.15
C HIS A 27 5.37 -13.28 -6.67
N ARG A 28 6.44 -14.02 -6.33
CA ARG A 28 6.77 -14.39 -4.94
C ARG A 28 7.69 -13.42 -4.18
N THR A 29 8.37 -12.46 -4.82
CA THR A 29 9.71 -12.07 -4.30
C THR A 29 9.96 -10.67 -3.76
N ARG A 30 9.03 -9.70 -3.73
CA ARG A 30 9.35 -8.44 -2.99
C ARG A 30 8.17 -7.54 -2.71
N ALA A 31 7.24 -7.40 -3.66
CA ALA A 31 6.12 -6.47 -3.51
C ALA A 31 5.14 -6.94 -2.43
N ASP A 32 4.79 -8.22 -2.45
CA ASP A 32 3.88 -8.82 -1.47
C ASP A 32 4.48 -8.77 -0.05
N VAL A 33 5.77 -9.05 0.09
CA VAL A 33 6.49 -8.96 1.37
C VAL A 33 6.68 -7.50 1.82
N MET A 34 6.86 -6.54 0.92
CA MET A 34 6.96 -5.10 1.24
C MET A 34 5.63 -4.52 1.67
N PHE A 35 4.54 -4.84 0.96
CA PHE A 35 3.19 -4.45 1.34
C PHE A 35 2.82 -5.05 2.70
N PHE A 36 3.15 -6.33 2.89
CA PHE A 36 2.91 -7.03 4.14
C PHE A 36 3.79 -6.52 5.29
N LYS A 37 5.07 -6.20 5.04
CA LYS A 37 5.94 -5.51 6.01
C LYS A 37 5.34 -4.16 6.40
N ALA A 38 4.85 -3.37 5.44
CA ALA A 38 4.22 -2.08 5.73
C ALA A 38 2.93 -2.23 6.56
N ASP A 39 2.10 -3.23 6.28
CA ASP A 39 0.86 -3.52 7.01
C ASP A 39 1.13 -4.10 8.42
N CYS A 40 2.09 -5.01 8.56
CA CYS A 40 2.51 -5.54 9.86
C CYS A 40 3.24 -4.50 10.72
N THR A 41 4.03 -3.61 10.15
CA THR A 41 4.60 -2.47 10.87
C THR A 41 3.52 -1.46 11.28
N ALA A 42 2.43 -1.34 10.52
CA ALA A 42 1.25 -0.60 10.98
C ALA A 42 0.60 -1.25 12.22
N ARG A 43 0.78 -2.56 12.43
CA ARG A 43 0.30 -3.30 13.63
C ARG A 43 1.14 -3.07 14.88
N THR A 44 2.39 -2.62 14.75
CA THR A 44 3.26 -2.29 15.90
C THR A 44 3.13 -0.83 16.34
N ARG A 45 2.37 -0.02 15.60
CA ARG A 45 2.11 1.39 15.93
C ARG A 45 1.27 1.45 17.22
N THR A 46 1.75 2.14 18.24
CA THR A 46 0.98 2.31 19.48
C THR A 46 -0.28 3.14 19.20
N SER A 47 -1.31 3.03 20.04
CA SER A 47 -2.51 3.86 19.91
C SER A 47 -2.15 5.34 19.76
N ASP A 48 -1.15 5.78 20.53
CA ASP A 48 -0.71 7.17 20.61
C ASP A 48 -0.18 7.68 19.26
N GLU A 49 0.62 6.87 18.56
CA GLU A 49 1.17 7.23 17.25
C GLU A 49 0.11 7.28 16.13
N GLN A 50 -1.02 6.59 16.27
CA GLN A 50 -2.16 6.68 15.34
C GLN A 50 -2.99 7.94 15.60
N HIS A 51 -3.13 8.31 16.87
CA HIS A 51 -3.76 9.57 17.26
C HIS A 51 -2.99 10.77 16.71
N ASP A 52 -1.66 10.74 16.75
CA ASP A 52 -0.81 11.82 16.24
C ASP A 52 -0.98 12.05 14.73
N VAL A 53 -1.04 10.97 13.93
CA VAL A 53 -1.26 11.08 12.48
C VAL A 53 -2.65 11.62 12.16
N THR A 54 -3.67 11.14 12.87
CA THR A 54 -5.05 11.59 12.68
C THR A 54 -5.19 13.07 13.06
N PHE A 55 -4.53 13.49 14.13
CA PHE A 55 -4.49 14.88 14.56
C PHE A 55 -3.72 15.77 13.57
N GLY A 56 -2.57 15.34 13.07
CA GLY A 56 -1.81 16.05 12.04
C GLY A 56 -2.63 16.23 10.75
N ASN A 57 -3.33 15.17 10.31
CA ASN A 57 -4.22 15.22 9.15
C ASN A 57 -5.39 16.20 9.36
N LEU A 58 -6.00 16.18 10.55
CA LEU A 58 -7.08 17.12 10.89
C LEU A 58 -6.56 18.56 10.91
N CYS A 59 -5.45 18.84 11.58
CA CYS A 59 -4.85 20.16 11.65
C CYS A 59 -4.48 20.71 10.27
N GLY A 60 -3.85 19.90 9.42
CA GLY A 60 -3.52 20.27 8.05
C GLY A 60 -4.77 20.53 7.20
N SER A 61 -5.80 19.69 7.33
CA SER A 61 -7.07 19.84 6.62
C SER A 61 -7.80 21.13 7.01
N LEU A 62 -7.85 21.43 8.31
CA LEU A 62 -8.47 22.67 8.82
C LEU A 62 -7.68 23.91 8.42
N PHE A 63 -6.35 23.84 8.44
CA PHE A 63 -5.48 24.91 7.93
C PHE A 63 -5.78 25.19 6.45
N PHE A 64 -5.84 24.16 5.62
CA PHE A 64 -6.12 24.32 4.19
C PHE A 64 -7.54 24.87 3.94
N ALA A 65 -8.55 24.31 4.62
CA ALA A 65 -9.94 24.77 4.49
C ALA A 65 -10.11 26.24 4.92
N THR A 66 -9.47 26.64 6.01
CA THR A 66 -9.66 27.98 6.57
C THR A 66 -8.75 29.00 5.89
N VAL A 67 -7.44 28.76 5.90
CA VAL A 67 -6.43 29.72 5.42
C VAL A 67 -6.38 29.75 3.91
N LEU A 68 -6.21 28.61 3.27
CA LEU A 68 -5.96 28.56 1.82
C LEU A 68 -7.23 28.60 0.96
N THR A 69 -8.39 28.33 1.56
CA THR A 69 -9.67 28.26 0.81
C THR A 69 -10.65 29.35 1.23
N LYS A 70 -11.04 29.42 2.51
CA LYS A 70 -12.02 30.41 2.98
C LYS A 70 -11.46 31.83 2.97
N TYR A 71 -10.29 32.06 3.56
CA TYR A 71 -9.71 33.40 3.69
C TYR A 71 -9.14 33.96 2.38
N THR A 72 -8.64 33.10 1.48
CA THR A 72 -8.22 33.53 0.14
C THR A 72 -9.40 33.92 -0.75
N GLY A 73 -10.62 33.48 -0.41
CA GLY A 73 -11.82 33.74 -1.18
C GLY A 73 -11.94 32.96 -2.48
N ILE A 74 -11.06 31.97 -2.72
CA ILE A 74 -10.95 31.25 -4.01
C ILE A 74 -12.26 30.56 -4.46
N ILE A 75 -13.13 30.20 -3.51
CA ILE A 75 -14.45 29.62 -3.78
C ILE A 75 -15.60 30.39 -3.12
N SER A 76 -15.42 31.67 -2.80
CA SER A 76 -16.43 32.46 -2.08
C SER A 76 -17.63 32.88 -2.94
N THR A 77 -17.61 32.61 -4.24
CA THR A 77 -18.67 32.95 -5.19
C THR A 77 -19.43 31.71 -5.65
N ALA A 78 -20.71 31.91 -5.99
CA ALA A 78 -21.51 30.87 -6.62
C ALA A 78 -20.89 30.48 -7.98
N PRO A 79 -20.91 29.19 -8.37
CA PRO A 79 -21.59 28.07 -7.69
C PRO A 79 -20.74 27.32 -6.65
N TYR A 80 -19.49 27.74 -6.40
CA TYR A 80 -18.53 26.94 -5.64
C TYR A 80 -18.79 26.90 -4.13
N ASN A 81 -19.19 28.02 -3.54
CA ASN A 81 -19.58 28.10 -2.13
C ASN A 81 -20.83 27.25 -1.84
N GLU A 82 -21.84 27.32 -2.72
CA GLU A 82 -23.07 26.53 -2.64
C GLU A 82 -22.80 25.04 -2.81
N TYR A 83 -21.88 24.68 -3.71
CA TYR A 83 -21.42 23.30 -3.84
C TYR A 83 -20.74 22.80 -2.56
N ALA A 84 -19.89 23.60 -1.92
CA ALA A 84 -19.25 23.20 -0.66
C ALA A 84 -20.27 22.95 0.47
N VAL A 85 -21.31 23.78 0.56
CA VAL A 85 -22.41 23.61 1.52
C VAL A 85 -23.22 22.35 1.23
N THR A 86 -23.69 22.18 0.00
CA THR A 86 -24.49 21.02 -0.41
C THR A 86 -23.70 19.72 -0.26
N PHE A 87 -22.42 19.72 -0.62
CA PHE A 87 -21.52 18.58 -0.43
C PHE A 87 -21.41 18.15 1.03
N ALA A 88 -21.20 19.10 1.95
CA ALA A 88 -21.12 18.79 3.39
C ALA A 88 -22.44 18.20 3.93
N LEU A 89 -23.60 18.72 3.50
CA LEU A 89 -24.90 18.20 3.90
C LEU A 89 -25.13 16.77 3.36
N HIS A 90 -24.82 16.52 2.09
CA HIS A 90 -24.96 15.21 1.45
C HIS A 90 -24.01 14.15 2.04
N LYS A 91 -22.91 14.60 2.63
CA LYS A 91 -21.90 13.73 3.25
C LYS A 91 -22.16 13.43 4.72
N ALA A 92 -22.60 14.41 5.49
CA ALA A 92 -22.65 14.30 6.95
C ALA A 92 -24.05 14.50 7.56
N ALA A 93 -24.92 15.32 6.95
CA ALA A 93 -26.22 15.64 7.51
C ALA A 93 -27.31 14.65 7.09
N GLN A 94 -27.46 14.42 5.78
CA GLN A 94 -28.55 13.64 5.20
C GLN A 94 -28.45 12.12 5.40
N PRO A 95 -27.33 11.44 5.10
CA PRO A 95 -27.27 9.99 5.15
C PRO A 95 -27.41 9.46 6.58
N ALA A 96 -27.97 8.27 6.74
CA ALA A 96 -28.04 7.60 8.04
C ALA A 96 -26.65 7.13 8.50
N TRP A 97 -26.49 6.89 9.80
CA TRP A 97 -25.18 6.50 10.37
C TRP A 97 -24.60 5.24 9.71
N HIS A 98 -25.45 4.23 9.48
CA HIS A 98 -25.04 2.98 8.86
C HIS A 98 -24.65 3.15 7.38
N GLU A 99 -25.28 4.08 6.66
CA GLU A 99 -24.91 4.39 5.27
C GLU A 99 -23.51 4.99 5.20
N ILE A 100 -23.18 5.93 6.09
CA ILE A 100 -21.83 6.53 6.18
C ILE A 100 -20.80 5.45 6.54
N PHE A 101 -21.13 4.56 7.48
CA PHE A 101 -20.27 3.45 7.86
C PHE A 101 -19.99 2.51 6.67
N LEU A 102 -21.01 2.08 5.94
CA LEU A 102 -20.86 1.22 4.76
C LEU A 102 -20.09 1.92 3.63
N ARG A 103 -20.34 3.22 3.41
CA ARG A 103 -19.56 4.04 2.47
C ARG A 103 -18.09 4.15 2.90
N GLY A 104 -17.82 4.16 4.20
CA GLY A 104 -16.47 4.12 4.76
C GLY A 104 -15.74 2.81 4.49
N ILE A 105 -16.44 1.67 4.55
CA ILE A 105 -15.86 0.36 4.21
C ILE A 105 -15.44 0.34 2.75
N GLY A 106 -16.35 0.69 1.84
CA GLY A 106 -16.08 0.72 0.40
C GLY A 106 -14.94 1.66 0.04
N CYS A 107 -14.85 2.81 0.71
CA CYS A 107 -13.76 3.76 0.53
C CYS A 107 -12.40 3.10 0.79
N ASN A 108 -12.20 2.62 2.02
CA ASN A 108 -10.86 2.20 2.42
C ASN A 108 -10.47 0.84 1.84
N TRP A 109 -11.45 0.01 1.49
CA TRP A 109 -11.22 -1.18 0.67
C TRP A 109 -10.55 -0.80 -0.66
N LEU A 110 -11.11 0.18 -1.39
CA LEU A 110 -10.53 0.66 -2.66
C LEU A 110 -9.18 1.34 -2.47
N VAL A 111 -8.98 2.11 -1.39
CA VAL A 111 -7.69 2.73 -1.06
C VAL A 111 -6.62 1.66 -0.83
N CYS A 112 -6.90 0.65 -0.03
CA CYS A 112 -5.97 -0.45 0.23
C CYS A 112 -5.67 -1.24 -1.05
N VAL A 113 -6.66 -1.51 -1.89
CA VAL A 113 -6.49 -2.14 -3.21
C VAL A 113 -5.64 -1.28 -4.15
N ALA A 114 -5.76 0.04 -4.10
CA ALA A 114 -4.93 0.96 -4.88
C ALA A 114 -3.46 0.90 -4.46
N ILE A 115 -3.21 0.96 -3.15
CA ILE A 115 -1.86 0.88 -2.57
C ILE A 115 -1.24 -0.49 -2.87
N TRP A 116 -2.02 -1.58 -2.78
CA TRP A 116 -1.57 -2.92 -3.14
C TRP A 116 -1.08 -2.98 -4.59
N GLN A 117 -1.90 -2.53 -5.54
CA GLN A 117 -1.54 -2.55 -6.95
C GLN A 117 -0.32 -1.66 -7.25
N ALA A 118 -0.24 -0.49 -6.62
CA ALA A 118 0.89 0.41 -6.76
C ALA A 118 2.19 -0.18 -6.16
N ALA A 119 2.10 -0.91 -5.04
CA ALA A 119 3.23 -1.62 -4.45
C ALA A 119 3.72 -2.76 -5.36
N GLY A 120 2.82 -3.41 -6.10
CA GLY A 120 3.14 -4.44 -7.11
C GLY A 120 3.75 -3.90 -8.41
N ALA A 121 3.58 -2.61 -8.70
CA ALA A 121 4.05 -2.00 -9.93
C ALA A 121 5.54 -1.60 -9.87
N ARG A 122 6.25 -1.74 -11.00
CA ARG A 122 7.67 -1.38 -11.13
C ARG A 122 7.87 0.02 -11.69
N GLU A 123 7.12 0.33 -12.74
CA GLU A 123 7.21 1.62 -13.43
C GLU A 123 6.40 2.69 -12.70
N THR A 124 6.92 3.91 -12.67
CA THR A 124 6.24 5.06 -12.07
C THR A 124 4.87 5.29 -12.71
N ILE A 125 4.76 5.20 -14.04
CA ILE A 125 3.47 5.38 -14.73
C ILE A 125 2.45 4.32 -14.31
N SER A 126 2.87 3.07 -14.13
CA SER A 126 2.00 1.98 -13.67
C SER A 126 1.54 2.22 -12.23
N LYS A 127 2.40 2.75 -11.35
CA LYS A 127 2.01 3.15 -9.99
C LYS A 127 0.97 4.27 -10.00
N VAL A 128 1.16 5.28 -10.85
CA VAL A 128 0.22 6.40 -10.98
C VAL A 128 -1.15 5.89 -11.44
N VAL A 129 -1.20 5.06 -12.48
CA VAL A 129 -2.46 4.52 -13.01
C VAL A 129 -3.14 3.59 -11.99
N ALA A 130 -2.36 2.75 -11.29
CA ALA A 130 -2.84 1.86 -10.24
C ALA A 130 -3.47 2.60 -9.06
N LEU A 131 -2.96 3.80 -8.72
CA LEU A 131 -3.57 4.66 -7.71
C LEU A 131 -4.76 5.44 -8.27
N TRP A 132 -4.66 5.96 -9.49
CA TRP A 132 -5.66 6.85 -10.06
C TRP A 132 -7.02 6.19 -10.24
N ILE A 133 -7.08 4.98 -10.79
CA ILE A 133 -8.36 4.32 -11.11
C ILE A 133 -9.21 4.07 -9.85
N PRO A 134 -8.72 3.39 -8.79
CA PRO A 134 -9.54 3.13 -7.61
C PRO A 134 -9.89 4.41 -6.85
N ILE A 135 -8.99 5.41 -6.85
CA ILE A 135 -9.26 6.72 -6.23
C ILE A 135 -10.42 7.41 -6.95
N MET A 136 -10.40 7.46 -8.28
CA MET A 136 -11.49 8.05 -9.06
C MET A 136 -12.81 7.32 -8.84
N ILE A 137 -12.79 5.99 -8.75
CA ILE A 137 -14.00 5.20 -8.48
C ILE A 137 -14.59 5.58 -7.12
N PHE A 138 -13.80 5.59 -6.04
CA PHE A 138 -14.39 5.89 -4.73
C PHE A 138 -14.87 7.35 -4.62
N VAL A 139 -14.17 8.29 -5.25
CA VAL A 139 -14.56 9.71 -5.28
C VAL A 139 -15.86 9.90 -6.06
N THR A 140 -15.98 9.28 -7.24
CA THR A 140 -17.18 9.39 -8.10
C THR A 140 -18.39 8.64 -7.54
N CYS A 141 -18.19 7.48 -6.89
CA CYS A 141 -19.24 6.79 -6.13
C CYS A 141 -19.62 7.53 -4.84
N GLY A 142 -18.86 8.55 -4.45
CA GLY A 142 -19.13 9.34 -3.26
C GLY A 142 -18.90 8.58 -1.96
N TYR A 143 -17.93 7.66 -1.91
CA TYR A 143 -17.56 6.97 -0.66
C TYR A 143 -16.95 7.91 0.39
N ASP A 144 -17.00 7.52 1.66
CA ASP A 144 -16.62 8.37 2.80
C ASP A 144 -15.22 8.04 3.30
N HIS A 145 -14.27 8.95 3.02
CA HIS A 145 -12.90 8.85 3.51
C HIS A 145 -12.71 9.79 4.69
N VAL A 146 -12.26 9.28 5.83
CA VAL A 146 -12.17 10.07 7.07
C VAL A 146 -11.29 11.31 6.90
N VAL A 147 -10.13 11.19 6.24
CA VAL A 147 -9.22 12.32 6.01
C VAL A 147 -9.77 13.31 4.99
N ALA A 148 -10.48 12.84 3.96
CA ALA A 148 -11.07 13.77 2.98
C ALA A 148 -12.22 14.56 3.62
N ASN A 149 -13.01 13.90 4.46
CA ASN A 149 -14.12 14.50 5.18
C ASN A 149 -13.64 15.52 6.23
N MET A 150 -12.43 15.35 6.81
CA MET A 150 -11.77 16.35 7.67
C MET A 150 -11.49 17.68 6.96
N PHE A 151 -11.43 17.69 5.62
CA PHE A 151 -11.34 18.92 4.83
C PHE A 151 -12.72 19.38 4.35
N SER A 152 -13.42 18.52 3.60
CA SER A 152 -14.61 18.94 2.85
C SER A 152 -15.81 19.29 3.73
N VAL A 153 -16.03 18.58 4.84
CA VAL A 153 -17.18 18.85 5.72
C VAL A 153 -16.97 20.13 6.53
N PRO A 154 -15.81 20.35 7.21
CA PRO A 154 -15.53 21.63 7.84
C PRO A 154 -15.56 22.81 6.89
N LEU A 155 -15.12 22.64 5.64
CA LEU A 155 -15.21 23.69 4.62
C LEU A 155 -16.67 24.10 4.37
N GLY A 156 -17.59 23.15 4.22
CA GLY A 156 -19.02 23.46 4.08
C GLY A 156 -19.61 24.15 5.31
N ILE A 157 -19.20 23.75 6.52
CA ILE A 157 -19.59 24.43 7.77
C ILE A 157 -19.10 25.89 7.77
N LEU A 158 -17.86 26.17 7.34
CA LEU A 158 -17.32 27.52 7.22
C LEU A 158 -18.05 28.38 6.16
N PHE A 159 -18.72 27.77 5.19
CA PHE A 159 -19.57 28.45 4.20
C PHE A 159 -21.05 28.51 4.59
N GLY A 160 -21.42 28.01 5.79
CA GLY A 160 -22.76 28.17 6.34
C GLY A 160 -23.68 26.95 6.14
N ALA A 161 -23.13 25.75 6.01
CA ALA A 161 -23.94 24.53 6.02
C ALA A 161 -24.69 24.39 7.36
N ASP A 162 -25.96 23.98 7.30
CA ASP A 162 -26.78 23.64 8.46
C ASP A 162 -26.34 22.30 9.09
N LEU A 163 -25.13 22.32 9.64
CA LEU A 163 -24.48 21.17 10.25
C LEU A 163 -23.59 21.65 11.38
N THR A 164 -23.90 21.25 12.60
CA THR A 164 -23.06 21.57 13.76
C THR A 164 -21.79 20.70 13.77
N VAL A 165 -20.69 21.24 14.28
CA VAL A 165 -19.43 20.49 14.46
C VAL A 165 -19.64 19.25 15.33
N ALA A 166 -20.47 19.35 16.38
CA ALA A 166 -20.80 18.23 17.25
C ALA A 166 -21.57 17.12 16.52
N GLN A 167 -22.45 17.48 15.57
CA GLN A 167 -23.18 16.52 14.73
C GLN A 167 -22.25 15.86 13.71
N TYR A 168 -21.35 16.63 13.08
CA TYR A 168 -20.31 16.10 12.21
C TYR A 168 -19.45 15.05 12.93
N ILE A 169 -18.93 15.37 14.11
CA ILE A 169 -18.06 14.46 14.87
C ILE A 169 -18.81 13.18 15.26
N ARG A 170 -19.97 13.30 15.90
CA ARG A 170 -20.72 12.14 16.43
C ARG A 170 -21.28 11.23 15.33
N LYS A 171 -21.75 11.81 14.23
CA LYS A 171 -22.46 11.08 13.19
C LYS A 171 -21.53 10.65 12.06
N SER A 172 -20.81 11.59 11.46
CA SER A 172 -20.07 11.35 10.22
C SER A 172 -18.65 10.89 10.48
N LEU A 173 -17.89 11.61 11.31
CA LEU A 173 -16.47 11.31 11.53
C LEU A 173 -16.26 9.94 12.16
N ILE A 174 -17.02 9.61 13.22
CA ILE A 174 -16.92 8.29 13.88
C ILE A 174 -17.37 7.15 12.93
N ALA A 175 -18.49 7.31 12.23
CA ALA A 175 -18.98 6.29 11.30
C ALA A 175 -17.97 6.02 10.18
N ALA A 176 -17.44 7.07 9.55
CA ALA A 176 -16.45 6.95 8.49
C ALA A 176 -15.13 6.36 9.01
N TYR A 177 -14.66 6.76 10.21
CA TYR A 177 -13.45 6.22 10.81
C TYR A 177 -13.56 4.71 11.05
N LEU A 178 -14.66 4.25 11.67
CA LEU A 178 -14.91 2.83 11.90
C LEU A 178 -15.06 2.06 10.58
N GLY A 179 -15.79 2.63 9.61
CA GLY A 179 -15.94 2.04 8.29
C GLY A 179 -14.60 1.88 7.59
N ASN A 180 -13.74 2.90 7.63
CA ASN A 180 -12.42 2.84 7.02
C ASN A 180 -11.54 1.77 7.68
N ILE A 181 -11.55 1.63 9.00
CA ILE A 181 -10.83 0.52 9.68
C ILE A 181 -11.29 -0.83 9.15
N VAL A 182 -12.60 -1.07 9.10
CA VAL A 182 -13.16 -2.33 8.60
C VAL A 182 -12.79 -2.55 7.12
N GLY A 183 -12.86 -1.51 6.30
CA GLY A 183 -12.45 -1.57 4.88
C GLY A 183 -10.98 -1.95 4.69
N ALA A 184 -10.07 -1.46 5.53
CA ALA A 184 -8.67 -1.88 5.50
C ALA A 184 -8.51 -3.35 5.89
N LEU A 185 -9.20 -3.78 6.95
CA LEU A 185 -9.14 -5.16 7.43
C LEU A 185 -9.62 -6.17 6.38
N LEU A 186 -10.55 -5.79 5.50
CA LEU A 186 -11.01 -6.64 4.40
C LEU A 186 -9.90 -6.96 3.37
N VAL A 187 -8.86 -6.13 3.27
CA VAL A 187 -7.69 -6.38 2.40
C VAL A 187 -6.55 -6.99 3.21
N ALA A 188 -6.29 -6.45 4.40
CA ALA A 188 -5.19 -6.86 5.26
C ALA A 188 -5.34 -8.32 5.76
N LEU A 189 -6.54 -8.76 6.16
CA LEU A 189 -6.73 -10.11 6.72
C LEU A 189 -6.53 -11.23 5.69
N PRO A 190 -7.13 -11.18 4.48
CA PRO A 190 -6.83 -12.17 3.45
C PRO A 190 -5.36 -12.16 3.05
N ALA A 191 -4.75 -10.97 2.93
CA ALA A 191 -3.33 -10.86 2.65
C ALA A 191 -2.48 -11.54 3.72
N LEU A 192 -2.75 -11.25 4.99
CA LEU A 192 -2.08 -11.92 6.11
C LEU A 192 -2.25 -13.44 6.03
N TYR A 193 -3.45 -13.93 5.77
CA TYR A 193 -3.71 -15.36 5.68
C TYR A 193 -2.90 -16.05 4.56
N PHE A 194 -2.84 -15.46 3.37
CA PHE A 194 -2.15 -16.06 2.23
C PHE A 194 -0.62 -15.91 2.30
N TYR A 195 -0.11 -14.83 2.89
CA TYR A 195 1.32 -14.47 2.85
C TYR A 195 2.07 -14.72 4.17
N ALA A 196 1.38 -14.96 5.30
CA ALA A 196 2.02 -15.33 6.57
C ALA A 196 2.84 -16.64 6.54
N PRO A 197 2.50 -17.70 5.77
CA PRO A 197 3.31 -18.92 5.74
C PRO A 197 4.73 -18.72 5.20
N ASP A 198 4.96 -17.68 4.40
CA ASP A 198 6.27 -17.32 3.85
C ASP A 198 7.07 -16.37 4.80
N TYR A 199 6.52 -16.01 5.97
CA TYR A 199 7.10 -15.07 6.93
C TYR A 199 7.97 -15.77 7.98
N LYS A 200 9.30 -15.58 7.92
CA LYS A 200 10.25 -15.93 8.99
C LYS A 200 10.62 -14.66 9.79
N PRO A 201 10.10 -14.46 11.01
CA PRO A 201 10.31 -13.22 11.78
C PRO A 201 11.77 -12.96 12.18
N ALA A 202 12.59 -14.02 12.30
CA ALA A 202 13.95 -13.92 12.84
C ALA A 202 14.93 -13.16 11.93
N SER A 203 14.79 -13.20 10.61
CA SER A 203 15.74 -12.53 9.70
C SER A 203 15.50 -11.02 9.59
N ILE A 204 14.28 -10.54 9.85
CA ILE A 204 13.91 -9.14 9.64
C ILE A 204 14.34 -8.26 10.81
N LEU A 205 14.32 -8.76 12.04
CA LEU A 205 14.88 -8.05 13.19
C LEU A 205 16.39 -7.89 13.04
N GLN A 206 17.05 -8.91 12.51
CA GLN A 206 18.49 -8.88 12.23
C GLN A 206 18.83 -7.93 11.07
N GLU A 207 18.07 -7.95 9.97
CA GLU A 207 18.20 -7.00 8.85
C GLU A 207 17.88 -5.53 9.24
N ALA A 208 16.95 -5.33 10.18
CA ALA A 208 16.59 -4.01 10.69
C ALA A 208 17.61 -3.47 11.72
N GLU A 209 18.22 -4.36 12.51
CA GLU A 209 19.35 -4.03 13.40
C GLU A 209 20.64 -3.74 12.60
N GLU A 210 20.84 -4.39 11.45
CA GLU A 210 22.06 -4.25 10.63
C GLU A 210 22.03 -3.07 9.63
N GLY A 211 20.89 -2.40 9.40
CA GLY A 211 20.84 -1.14 8.65
C GLY A 211 21.23 -1.19 7.16
N GLU A 212 21.50 -2.37 6.60
CA GLU A 212 21.95 -2.56 5.22
C GLU A 212 20.80 -2.94 4.27
N ALA A 213 19.96 -1.98 3.87
CA ALA A 213 19.02 -2.25 2.78
C ALA A 213 18.72 -1.06 1.84
N LEU A 214 19.62 -0.08 1.75
CA LEU A 214 19.50 1.03 0.79
C LEU A 214 20.79 1.38 0.03
N ASN A 215 21.74 0.45 -0.20
CA ASN A 215 22.90 0.81 -1.03
C ASN A 215 23.35 -0.18 -2.12
N ASN A 216 22.82 -1.40 -2.23
CA ASN A 216 23.31 -2.32 -3.27
C ASN A 216 22.26 -2.52 -4.37
N GLY A 217 22.29 -1.61 -5.34
CA GLY A 217 21.73 -1.84 -6.68
C GLY A 217 22.45 -2.99 -7.39
N PRO A 218 21.88 -3.56 -8.47
CA PRO A 218 22.44 -4.73 -9.12
C PRO A 218 23.67 -4.32 -9.94
N GLY A 219 24.86 -4.44 -9.35
CA GLY A 219 26.10 -4.04 -10.01
C GLY A 219 27.30 -3.99 -9.08
N ALA A 220 27.60 -5.07 -8.36
CA ALA A 220 28.88 -5.21 -7.67
C ALA A 220 29.62 -6.41 -8.29
N VAL A 221 30.52 -6.07 -9.21
CA VAL A 221 31.57 -6.97 -9.71
C VAL A 221 32.54 -7.20 -8.56
N ASP A 222 32.66 -8.45 -8.11
CA ASP A 222 33.69 -8.86 -7.16
C ASP A 222 35.07 -8.69 -7.83
N ARG A 223 35.81 -7.67 -7.40
CA ARG A 223 37.23 -7.49 -7.73
C ARG A 223 38.07 -7.76 -6.50
N ASN A 224 38.94 -8.75 -6.66
CA ASN A 224 40.17 -9.05 -5.93
C ASN A 224 40.04 -9.72 -4.56
N GLY A 225 40.64 -10.91 -4.52
CA GLY A 225 40.75 -11.75 -3.35
C GLY A 225 41.66 -11.19 -2.25
N SER A 226 41.44 -11.72 -1.06
CA SER A 226 42.53 -12.03 -0.14
C SER A 226 42.16 -13.31 0.61
N GLU A 227 43.12 -14.21 0.66
CA GLU A 227 43.05 -15.52 1.28
C GLU A 227 42.75 -15.39 2.79
N ARG A 228 41.83 -16.22 3.30
CA ARG A 228 41.96 -16.69 4.68
C ARG A 228 41.47 -18.13 4.83
N SER A 229 42.46 -19.00 4.92
CA SER A 229 42.38 -20.39 5.35
C SER A 229 41.75 -20.52 6.73
N SER A 230 40.72 -21.36 6.86
CA SER A 230 40.42 -22.14 8.07
C SER A 230 39.36 -23.20 7.77
N ASN A 231 39.84 -24.36 7.32
CA ASN A 231 39.43 -25.70 7.75
C ASN A 231 38.18 -25.79 8.68
N ASP A 232 37.05 -26.30 8.18
CA ASP A 232 36.23 -27.25 8.95
C ASP A 232 35.57 -28.27 8.01
N LYS A 233 35.69 -29.53 8.41
CA LYS A 233 35.32 -30.74 7.68
C LYS A 233 33.89 -31.11 8.06
N ARG A 234 33.04 -31.41 7.06
CA ARG A 234 32.03 -32.49 7.06
C ARG A 234 31.13 -32.34 5.83
N GLY A 235 31.38 -33.17 4.83
CA GLY A 235 30.60 -33.19 3.59
C GLY A 235 31.10 -34.27 2.63
N THR A 236 31.36 -35.47 3.14
CA THR A 236 31.75 -36.62 2.31
C THR A 236 31.07 -37.87 2.86
N GLU A 237 29.78 -37.98 2.60
CA GLU A 237 29.04 -39.23 2.59
C GLU A 237 27.79 -38.98 1.75
N VAL A 238 27.29 -40.00 1.06
CA VAL A 238 26.16 -39.97 0.12
C VAL A 238 26.48 -39.57 -1.33
N TYR A 239 27.48 -40.23 -1.94
CA TYR A 239 27.41 -40.62 -3.36
C TYR A 239 28.12 -41.98 -3.54
N GLU A 240 27.62 -43.01 -2.85
CA GLU A 240 28.04 -44.39 -3.07
C GLU A 240 26.82 -45.29 -3.27
N VAL A 241 26.04 -45.04 -4.33
CA VAL A 241 25.18 -46.06 -4.95
C VAL A 241 25.05 -45.69 -6.43
N ALA A 242 25.22 -46.67 -7.30
CA ALA A 242 25.05 -46.61 -8.76
C ALA A 242 26.28 -46.21 -9.61
N SER A 243 27.37 -46.98 -9.49
CA SER A 243 28.18 -47.35 -10.68
C SER A 243 29.03 -48.60 -10.43
N LYS A 244 28.36 -49.73 -10.21
CA LYS A 244 28.94 -51.07 -10.43
C LYS A 244 27.88 -51.94 -11.09
N ARG A 245 27.80 -51.87 -12.42
CA ARG A 245 27.23 -52.89 -13.29
C ARG A 245 27.55 -52.54 -14.75
N SER A 246 28.58 -53.19 -15.28
CA SER A 246 28.65 -53.79 -16.63
C SER A 246 30.13 -53.89 -17.02
N ASP A 247 30.61 -55.13 -16.95
CA ASP A 247 31.63 -55.80 -17.78
C ASP A 247 33.04 -55.20 -17.92
#